data_AF-A0A840Y4V5-F1
#
_entry.id   AF-A0A840Y4V5-F1
#
_cell.length_a   1.000
_cell.length_b   1.000
_cell.length_c   1.000
_cell.angle_alpha   90.00
_cell.angle_beta   90.00
_cell.angle_gamma   90.00
#
_symmetry.space_group_name_H-M   'P 1'
#
loop_
_entity.id
_entity.type
_entity.pdbx_description
1 polymer ?
#
loop_
_entity_poly.entity_id
_entity_poly.type
_entity_poly.pdbx_seq_one_letter_code
_entity_poly.pdbx_strand_id
1 'polypeptide(L)'
;MAEILAYTFEIKDQNGSVIGDVKVYAEDATGGVNFRFDTTLPDGYRIDLNGFFVDTGGDGGAIRAFGTKSNNMNGGNNDGYDYAIALGSVGGNDADFVDGTRFMAGITVADLAGSDAGLRATSYGLDGEGSLKLVAEYTPPPPPPGDDFPLWGQDISNTILVFNTTAGDEKPKPEGDGYYTVKIDNWPNPADDDLDNSIGDIIAWLEAHDPIFMQEQYDASELLMGVIIKGGNQDTNFYAFGDNNLNGTLPDDPPAGLGLTWDGSDNPQPANAVDVSYTYESVLGV
;
A
#
# COMPACT_ATOMS: atom_id res chain seq x y z
N MET A 1 13.42 7.79 -10.68
CA MET A 1 12.19 6.99 -10.48
C MET A 1 11.03 7.97 -10.39
N ALA A 2 9.78 7.51 -10.43
CA ALA A 2 8.65 8.42 -10.26
C ALA A 2 8.58 8.88 -8.79
N GLU A 3 8.19 10.13 -8.57
CA GLU A 3 7.84 10.65 -7.25
C GLU A 3 6.49 10.03 -6.83
N ILE A 4 6.40 9.51 -5.60
CA ILE A 4 5.17 8.91 -5.05
C ILE A 4 4.59 9.83 -3.97
N LEU A 5 3.26 9.90 -3.84
CA LEU A 5 2.66 10.44 -2.62
C LEU A 5 2.89 9.41 -1.52
N ALA A 6 3.51 9.81 -0.41
CA ALA A 6 3.84 8.91 0.70
C ALA A 6 2.99 9.17 1.95
N TYR A 7 2.67 10.43 2.26
CA TYR A 7 1.87 10.77 3.44
C TYR A 7 0.95 11.96 3.18
N THR A 8 -0.22 11.97 3.80
CA THR A 8 -1.11 13.13 3.86
C THR A 8 -1.42 13.48 5.32
N PHE A 9 -1.03 14.68 5.75
CA PHE A 9 -1.31 15.19 7.09
C PHE A 9 -2.50 16.14 7.04
N GLU A 10 -3.61 15.81 7.69
CA GLU A 10 -4.73 16.74 7.83
C GLU A 10 -4.42 17.85 8.85
N ILE A 11 -4.61 19.10 8.44
CA ILE A 11 -4.49 20.27 9.31
C ILE A 11 -5.87 20.62 9.83
N LYS A 12 -6.06 20.60 11.16
CA LYS A 12 -7.34 20.88 11.83
C LYS A 12 -7.28 22.16 12.64
N ASP A 13 -8.34 22.98 12.58
CA ASP A 13 -8.49 24.16 13.42
C ASP A 13 -8.71 23.79 14.90
N GLN A 14 -8.80 24.80 15.77
CA GLN A 14 -9.03 24.59 17.21
C GLN A 14 -10.37 23.90 17.53
N ASN A 15 -11.30 23.88 16.58
CA ASN A 15 -12.60 23.21 16.70
C ASN A 15 -12.57 21.77 16.12
N GLY A 16 -11.43 21.33 15.61
CA GLY A 16 -11.25 20.01 14.99
C GLY A 16 -11.71 19.92 13.54
N SER A 17 -12.06 21.03 12.90
CA SER A 17 -12.44 21.07 11.49
C SER A 17 -11.20 21.02 10.61
N VAL A 18 -11.18 20.17 9.58
CA VAL A 18 -10.10 20.14 8.59
C VAL A 18 -10.12 21.46 7.81
N ILE A 19 -8.99 22.16 7.79
CA ILE A 19 -8.81 23.43 7.09
C ILE A 19 -7.78 23.35 5.97
N GLY A 20 -6.98 22.29 5.93
CA GLY A 20 -5.91 22.15 4.95
C GLY A 20 -5.19 20.82 5.09
N ASP A 21 -4.11 20.66 4.31
CA ASP A 21 -3.28 19.46 4.33
C ASP A 21 -1.79 19.78 4.11
N VAL A 22 -0.94 18.83 4.49
CA VAL A 22 0.44 18.74 3.98
C VAL A 22 0.58 17.39 3.29
N LYS A 23 0.85 17.42 1.99
CA LYS A 23 1.19 16.24 1.20
C LYS A 23 2.70 16.07 1.16
N VAL A 24 3.15 14.87 1.49
CA VAL A 24 4.57 14.54 1.48
C VAL A 24 4.80 13.49 0.41
N TYR A 25 5.59 13.87 -0.60
CA TYR A 25 5.99 12.99 -1.68
C TYR A 25 7.40 12.45 -1.45
N ALA A 26 7.66 11.23 -1.88
CA ALA A 26 8.95 10.57 -1.75
C ALA A 26 9.53 10.20 -3.12
N GLU A 27 10.83 10.44 -3.30
CA GLU A 27 11.59 10.00 -4.46
C GLU A 27 12.90 9.38 -3.99
N ASP A 28 13.22 8.18 -4.49
CA ASP A 28 14.51 7.54 -4.23
C ASP A 28 15.68 8.42 -4.70
N ALA A 29 16.68 8.54 -3.84
CA ALA A 29 17.90 9.26 -4.11
C ALA A 29 19.12 8.42 -3.70
N THR A 30 20.31 8.79 -4.18
CA THR A 30 21.52 8.04 -3.83
C THR A 30 21.78 8.13 -2.31
N GLY A 31 21.59 7.01 -1.62
CA GLY A 31 21.83 6.89 -0.17
C GLY A 31 20.69 7.37 0.73
N GLY A 32 19.48 7.58 0.20
CA GLY A 32 18.35 8.06 0.98
C GLY A 32 17.10 8.34 0.14
N VAL A 33 16.16 9.08 0.72
CA VAL A 33 14.93 9.53 0.05
C VAL A 33 14.86 11.06 0.06
N ASN A 34 14.46 11.65 -1.07
CA ASN A 34 14.04 13.04 -1.13
C ASN A 34 12.56 13.12 -0.80
N PHE A 35 12.22 13.87 0.26
CA PHE A 35 10.84 14.19 0.62
C PHE A 35 10.47 15.59 0.15
N ARG A 36 9.44 15.73 -0.68
CA ARG A 36 8.86 17.01 -1.09
C ARG A 36 7.59 17.27 -0.28
N PHE A 37 7.49 18.46 0.29
CA PHE A 37 6.35 18.92 1.09
C PHE A 37 5.58 19.94 0.28
N ASP A 38 4.28 19.67 0.10
CA ASP A 38 3.31 20.58 -0.52
C ASP A 38 2.19 20.84 0.49
N THR A 39 2.05 22.09 0.91
CA THR A 39 1.07 22.54 1.90
C THR A 39 -0.10 23.24 1.25
N THR A 40 -1.32 22.85 1.61
CA THR A 40 -2.55 23.54 1.24
C THR A 40 -3.20 24.16 2.46
N LEU A 41 -3.34 25.49 2.49
CA LEU A 41 -4.00 26.22 3.58
C LEU A 41 -4.94 27.31 3.04
N PRO A 42 -5.99 27.70 3.80
CA PRO A 42 -6.84 28.82 3.43
C PRO A 42 -6.07 30.14 3.53
N ASP A 43 -6.51 31.15 2.78
CA ASP A 43 -5.94 32.49 2.82
C ASP A 43 -5.88 33.03 4.27
N GLY A 44 -4.71 33.57 4.64
CA GLY A 44 -4.46 34.15 5.96
C GLY A 44 -4.00 33.16 7.03
N TYR A 45 -4.08 31.85 6.79
CA TYR A 45 -3.47 30.87 7.67
C TYR A 45 -1.97 30.77 7.44
N ARG A 46 -1.24 30.45 8.51
CA ARG A 46 0.20 30.21 8.49
C ARG A 46 0.53 28.85 9.07
N ILE A 47 1.64 28.31 8.61
CA ILE A 47 2.27 27.13 9.17
C ILE A 47 3.77 27.24 8.93
N ASP A 48 4.57 26.88 9.93
CA ASP A 48 6.00 26.75 9.82
C ASP A 48 6.40 25.33 10.21
N LEU A 49 6.75 24.49 9.24
CA LEU A 49 7.14 23.10 9.48
C LEU A 49 8.58 23.04 9.97
N ASN A 50 8.82 22.36 11.09
CA ASN A 50 10.15 22.32 11.73
C ASN A 50 10.79 20.93 11.71
N GLY A 51 10.00 19.86 11.62
CA GLY A 51 10.52 18.50 11.72
C GLY A 51 9.62 17.48 11.07
N PHE A 52 10.25 16.50 10.43
CA PHE A 52 9.61 15.34 9.82
C PHE A 52 10.26 14.07 10.36
N PHE A 53 9.44 13.09 10.71
CA PHE A 53 9.84 11.88 11.44
C PHE A 53 9.18 10.68 10.75
N VAL A 54 9.90 9.56 10.63
CA VAL A 54 9.40 8.33 10.01
C VAL A 54 9.74 7.15 10.90
N ASP A 55 8.76 6.32 11.19
CA ASP A 55 8.86 5.08 11.94
C ASP A 55 8.62 3.91 10.99
N THR A 56 9.69 3.17 10.67
CA THR A 56 9.62 2.10 9.68
C THR A 56 9.28 0.78 10.38
N GLY A 57 8.32 0.03 9.84
CA GLY A 57 7.88 -1.22 10.47
C GLY A 57 7.05 -1.05 11.75
N GLY A 58 6.65 0.18 12.11
CA GLY A 58 5.69 0.48 13.17
C GLY A 58 6.10 0.00 14.57
N ASP A 59 7.40 -0.08 14.85
CA ASP A 59 7.90 -0.58 16.13
C ASP A 59 7.90 0.48 17.24
N GLY A 60 7.50 1.71 16.90
CA GLY A 60 7.42 2.84 17.81
C GLY A 60 8.78 3.42 18.20
N GLY A 61 9.86 3.02 17.53
CA GLY A 61 11.21 3.59 17.51
C GLY A 61 11.77 4.18 18.83
N ALA A 62 12.72 5.10 18.69
CA ALA A 62 13.23 5.88 19.82
C ALA A 62 12.69 7.32 19.79
N ILE A 63 12.54 7.97 20.95
CA ILE A 63 12.21 9.41 20.99
C ILE A 63 13.36 10.20 20.33
N ARG A 64 13.13 10.70 19.13
CA ARG A 64 14.08 11.56 18.40
C ARG A 64 13.74 13.04 18.61
N ALA A 65 14.78 13.86 18.75
CA ALA A 65 14.68 15.32 18.82
C ALA A 65 15.76 15.95 17.93
N PHE A 66 15.46 17.10 17.32
CA PHE A 66 16.41 17.78 16.43
C PHE A 66 16.78 19.19 16.89
N GLY A 67 18.06 19.55 16.84
CA GLY A 67 18.56 20.88 17.22
C GLY A 67 18.43 21.14 18.72
N THR A 68 17.23 21.51 19.17
CA THR A 68 16.90 21.63 20.60
C THR A 68 16.03 20.46 21.05
N LYS A 69 16.11 20.09 22.33
CA LYS A 69 15.22 19.07 22.94
C LYS A 69 13.74 19.39 22.76
N SER A 70 13.42 20.65 22.46
CA SER A 70 12.07 21.14 22.25
C SER A 70 11.49 20.72 20.90
N ASN A 71 12.28 20.33 19.88
CA ASN A 71 11.80 19.87 18.55
C ASN A 71 11.73 18.33 18.48
N ASN A 72 10.67 17.77 19.03
CA ASN A 72 10.40 16.33 19.08
C ASN A 72 8.90 16.05 18.85
N MET A 73 8.56 14.77 18.70
CA MET A 73 7.18 14.29 18.61
C MET A 73 6.59 13.80 19.95
N ASN A 74 7.33 13.86 21.06
CA ASN A 74 6.90 13.39 22.38
C ASN A 74 5.54 13.99 22.83
N GLY A 75 4.59 13.14 23.23
CA GLY A 75 3.24 13.53 23.66
C GLY A 75 2.16 13.42 22.58
N GLY A 76 2.42 12.63 21.53
CA GLY A 76 1.43 12.18 20.54
C GLY A 76 1.00 10.73 20.79
N ASN A 77 0.23 10.12 19.87
CA ASN A 77 -0.17 8.71 19.99
C ASN A 77 0.98 7.72 19.70
N ASN A 78 2.01 8.14 18.94
CA ASN A 78 3.25 7.41 18.67
C ASN A 78 4.46 8.27 19.08
N ASP A 79 5.27 7.77 20.02
CA ASP A 79 6.30 8.57 20.70
C ASP A 79 7.73 8.35 20.18
N GLY A 80 7.99 7.30 19.38
CA GLY A 80 9.30 7.07 18.78
C GLY A 80 9.26 6.80 17.28
N TYR A 81 10.41 7.06 16.66
CA TYR A 81 10.61 7.05 15.22
C TYR A 81 12.03 6.57 14.90
N ASP A 82 12.24 5.96 13.74
CA ASP A 82 13.53 5.48 13.24
C ASP A 82 14.35 6.53 12.51
N TYR A 83 13.67 7.47 11.87
CA TYR A 83 14.31 8.51 11.08
C TYR A 83 13.70 9.86 11.41
N ALA A 84 14.52 10.91 11.29
CA ALA A 84 14.08 12.27 11.51
C ALA A 84 14.95 13.24 10.71
N ILE A 85 14.33 14.28 10.16
CA ILE A 85 15.00 15.39 9.48
C ILE A 85 14.41 16.73 9.96
N ALA A 86 15.26 17.76 9.96
CA ALA A 86 14.79 19.12 10.18
C ALA A 86 14.28 19.73 8.88
N LEU A 87 13.12 20.39 8.99
CA LEU A 87 12.52 21.14 7.89
C LEU A 87 12.89 22.64 8.01
N GLY A 88 12.72 23.19 9.21
CA GLY A 88 13.06 24.56 9.61
C GLY A 88 13.72 24.61 11.00
N SER A 89 13.85 25.81 11.57
CA SER A 89 14.36 25.98 12.94
C SER A 89 13.20 26.17 13.94
N VAL A 90 13.38 25.81 15.22
CA VAL A 90 12.33 25.99 16.24
C VAL A 90 12.59 27.27 17.03
N GLY A 91 11.63 28.20 17.01
CA GLY A 91 11.61 29.38 17.87
C GLY A 91 12.56 30.51 17.45
N GLY A 92 12.74 30.71 16.15
CA GLY A 92 13.54 31.79 15.56
C GLY A 92 12.69 32.92 14.95
N ASN A 93 13.38 33.95 14.43
CA ASN A 93 12.82 34.94 13.50
C ASN A 93 13.33 34.63 12.08
N ASP A 94 13.35 33.35 11.73
CA ASP A 94 13.62 32.86 10.40
C ASP A 94 12.34 32.86 9.56
N ALA A 95 12.51 32.64 8.26
CA ALA A 95 11.38 32.51 7.35
C ALA A 95 10.70 31.15 7.55
N ASP A 96 9.37 31.16 7.63
CA ASP A 96 8.54 29.96 7.73
C ASP A 96 8.89 28.95 6.63
N PHE A 97 9.10 27.69 7.00
CA PHE A 97 9.19 26.62 6.01
C PHE A 97 7.81 26.04 5.75
N VAL A 98 7.25 26.37 4.58
CA VAL A 98 5.90 25.93 4.17
C VAL A 98 6.00 24.76 3.19
N ASP A 99 6.88 24.88 2.19
CA ASP A 99 7.03 23.92 1.09
C ASP A 99 8.50 23.71 0.74
N GLY A 100 8.79 22.57 0.10
CA GLY A 100 10.08 22.31 -0.52
C GLY A 100 10.57 20.88 -0.31
N THR A 101 11.84 20.63 -0.62
CA THR A 101 12.42 19.27 -0.56
C THR A 101 13.45 19.14 0.56
N ARG A 102 13.46 17.99 1.24
CA ARG A 102 14.49 17.61 2.21
C ARG A 102 14.94 16.17 2.01
N PHE A 103 16.23 15.94 2.17
CA PHE A 103 16.83 14.62 2.02
C PHE A 103 16.93 13.92 3.38
N MET A 104 16.49 12.66 3.44
CA MET A 104 16.65 11.78 4.58
C MET A 104 17.58 10.63 4.20
N ALA A 105 18.71 10.52 4.89
CA ALA A 105 19.72 9.50 4.60
C ALA A 105 19.38 8.16 5.25
N GLY A 106 19.77 7.07 4.59
CA GLY A 106 19.74 5.71 5.16
C GLY A 106 18.38 5.02 5.13
N ILE A 107 17.40 5.58 4.44
CA ILE A 107 16.08 5.02 4.18
C ILE A 107 15.88 4.90 2.66
N THR A 108 15.05 3.96 2.22
CA THR A 108 14.60 3.79 0.83
C THR A 108 13.10 4.02 0.72
N VAL A 109 12.58 4.26 -0.49
CA VAL A 109 11.12 4.36 -0.68
C VAL A 109 10.41 3.07 -0.27
N ALA A 110 11.03 1.91 -0.48
CA ALA A 110 10.48 0.61 -0.08
C ALA A 110 10.31 0.48 1.45
N ASP A 111 11.18 1.11 2.24
CA ASP A 111 11.08 1.10 3.70
C ASP A 111 9.88 1.92 4.22
N LEU A 112 9.24 2.74 3.37
CA LEU A 112 8.06 3.52 3.75
C LEU A 112 6.78 2.68 3.78
N ALA A 113 6.77 1.51 3.13
CA ALA A 113 5.61 0.62 3.16
C ALA A 113 5.27 0.23 4.61
N GLY A 114 4.03 0.50 5.04
CA GLY A 114 3.58 0.25 6.41
C GLY A 114 4.24 1.13 7.48
N SER A 115 4.89 2.22 7.09
CA SER A 115 5.50 3.17 8.02
C SER A 115 4.50 4.20 8.57
N ASP A 116 4.79 4.71 9.75
CA ASP A 116 4.14 5.89 10.31
C ASP A 116 5.03 7.12 10.12
N ALA A 117 4.41 8.28 9.91
CA ALA A 117 5.13 9.54 9.85
C ALA A 117 4.57 10.57 10.83
N GLY A 118 5.49 11.34 11.40
CA GLY A 118 5.21 12.49 12.25
C GLY A 118 5.62 13.78 11.56
N LEU A 119 4.75 14.78 11.59
CA LEU A 119 5.06 16.13 11.12
C LEU A 119 4.84 17.14 12.24
N ARG A 120 5.82 18.00 12.43
CA ARG A 120 5.77 19.06 13.41
C ARG A 120 5.77 20.43 12.77
N ALA A 121 4.84 21.27 13.23
CA ALA A 121 4.78 22.67 12.89
C ALA A 121 4.74 23.59 14.12
N THR A 122 5.42 24.73 14.02
CA THR A 122 5.25 25.89 14.89
C THR A 122 4.57 27.01 14.13
N SER A 123 4.13 28.03 14.87
CA SER A 123 3.43 29.19 14.32
C SER A 123 2.25 28.87 13.39
N TYR A 124 1.37 28.00 13.90
CA TYR A 124 0.17 27.55 13.21
C TYR A 124 -1.04 28.46 13.49
N GLY A 125 -1.89 28.64 12.47
CA GLY A 125 -3.20 29.29 12.57
C GLY A 125 -3.22 30.69 11.94
N LEU A 126 -4.33 31.42 12.11
CA LEU A 126 -4.48 32.79 11.60
C LEU A 126 -3.49 33.77 12.24
N ASP A 127 -3.22 33.59 13.54
CA ASP A 127 -2.36 34.48 14.31
C ASP A 127 -0.93 33.94 14.45
N GLY A 128 -0.66 32.71 13.97
CA GLY A 128 0.67 32.09 14.03
C GLY A 128 1.19 31.84 15.45
N GLU A 129 0.32 31.73 16.45
CA GLU A 129 0.69 31.49 17.85
C GLU A 129 0.58 30.02 18.29
N GLY A 130 0.04 29.14 17.43
CA GLY A 130 -0.14 27.72 17.73
C GLY A 130 1.09 26.86 17.45
N SER A 131 1.15 25.68 18.07
CA SER A 131 2.04 24.59 17.66
C SER A 131 1.23 23.33 17.40
N LEU A 132 1.61 22.57 16.38
CA LEU A 132 0.88 21.40 15.93
C LEU A 132 1.83 20.21 15.77
N LYS A 133 1.35 19.03 16.18
CA LYS A 133 1.97 17.73 15.90
C LYS A 133 0.93 16.90 15.16
N LEU A 134 1.29 16.46 13.96
CA LEU A 134 0.45 15.66 13.09
C LEU A 134 1.09 14.28 12.94
N VAL A 135 0.25 13.26 12.82
CA VAL A 135 0.66 11.89 12.54
C VAL A 135 -0.12 11.45 11.30
N ALA A 136 0.54 10.74 10.41
CA ALA A 136 -0.05 10.15 9.22
C ALA A 136 0.55 8.76 9.00
N GLU A 137 -0.26 7.85 8.49
CA GLU A 137 0.17 6.54 8.02
C GLU A 137 0.66 6.66 6.57
N TYR A 138 1.58 5.79 6.17
CA TYR A 138 1.98 5.70 4.77
C TYR A 138 0.77 5.47 3.88
N THR A 139 0.56 6.37 2.94
CA THR A 139 -0.43 6.25 1.87
C THR A 139 0.34 5.79 0.63
N PRO A 140 0.32 4.51 0.27
CA PRO A 140 0.94 4.08 -0.96
C PRO A 140 0.37 4.86 -2.17
N PRO A 141 1.18 5.08 -3.22
CA PRO A 141 0.65 5.65 -4.44
C PRO A 141 -0.46 4.72 -4.95
N PRO A 142 -1.61 5.26 -5.40
CA PRO A 142 -2.56 4.42 -6.11
C PRO A 142 -1.83 3.76 -7.27
N PRO A 143 -2.03 2.45 -7.53
CA PRO A 143 -1.44 1.79 -8.67
C PRO A 143 -1.68 2.61 -9.96
N PRO A 144 -0.74 2.60 -10.92
CA PRO A 144 -1.05 3.09 -12.25
C PRO A 144 -2.37 2.44 -12.71
N PRO A 145 -3.29 3.18 -13.34
CA PRO A 145 -4.54 2.58 -13.81
C PRO A 145 -4.23 1.37 -14.71
N GLY A 146 -4.53 0.16 -14.24
CA GLY A 146 -4.31 -1.11 -14.94
C GLY A 146 -2.92 -1.75 -14.78
N ASP A 147 -2.19 -1.49 -13.69
CA ASP A 147 -0.94 -2.18 -13.32
C ASP A 147 -1.06 -2.65 -11.86
N ASP A 148 -1.80 -3.75 -11.67
CA ASP A 148 -2.10 -4.34 -10.36
C ASP A 148 -1.07 -5.41 -9.96
N PHE A 149 -0.33 -5.97 -10.92
CA PHE A 149 0.57 -7.08 -10.69
C PHE A 149 1.99 -6.76 -11.19
N PRO A 150 3.05 -7.24 -10.52
CA PRO A 150 4.39 -6.99 -11.01
C PRO A 150 4.66 -7.78 -12.29
N LEU A 151 5.50 -7.22 -13.15
CA LEU A 151 6.16 -7.97 -14.21
C LEU A 151 6.95 -9.15 -13.60
N TRP A 152 6.52 -10.35 -13.90
CA TRP A 152 7.05 -11.57 -13.34
C TRP A 152 8.41 -11.90 -13.97
N GLY A 153 9.40 -12.23 -13.13
CA GLY A 153 10.77 -12.46 -13.62
C GLY A 153 10.95 -13.79 -14.35
N GLN A 154 9.93 -14.63 -14.36
CA GLN A 154 9.86 -15.96 -14.96
C GLN A 154 8.43 -16.23 -15.43
N ASP A 155 8.28 -17.19 -16.34
CA ASP A 155 6.96 -17.64 -16.79
C ASP A 155 6.04 -17.98 -15.61
N ILE A 156 4.86 -17.38 -15.60
CA ILE A 156 3.79 -17.73 -14.67
C ILE A 156 3.45 -19.20 -14.91
N SER A 157 3.44 -19.99 -13.85
CA SER A 157 3.08 -21.42 -13.92
C SER A 157 1.61 -21.65 -13.62
N ASN A 158 1.09 -20.93 -12.63
CA ASN A 158 -0.32 -20.93 -12.24
C ASN A 158 -0.63 -19.68 -11.40
N THR A 159 -1.91 -19.34 -11.36
CA THR A 159 -2.47 -18.34 -10.46
C THR A 159 -3.64 -18.90 -9.67
N ILE A 160 -3.92 -18.32 -8.50
CA ILE A 160 -5.12 -18.60 -7.70
C ILE A 160 -5.82 -17.28 -7.44
N LEU A 161 -7.00 -17.09 -8.03
CA LEU A 161 -7.84 -15.93 -7.81
C LEU A 161 -8.65 -16.16 -6.52
N VAL A 162 -8.75 -15.13 -5.68
CA VAL A 162 -9.44 -15.19 -4.38
C VAL A 162 -10.63 -14.24 -4.39
N PHE A 163 -11.84 -14.78 -4.25
CA PHE A 163 -13.08 -14.02 -4.30
C PHE A 163 -13.74 -13.94 -2.92
N ASN A 164 -14.26 -12.75 -2.58
CA ASN A 164 -14.97 -12.49 -1.33
C ASN A 164 -16.42 -13.01 -1.37
N THR A 165 -16.58 -14.33 -1.44
CA THR A 165 -17.88 -14.98 -1.41
C THR A 165 -17.77 -16.38 -0.82
N THR A 166 -18.79 -16.80 -0.08
CA THR A 166 -18.91 -18.19 0.41
C THR A 166 -19.68 -19.08 -0.56
N ALA A 167 -20.13 -18.54 -1.71
CA ALA A 167 -20.81 -19.32 -2.72
C ALA A 167 -19.78 -20.16 -3.48
N GLY A 168 -19.91 -21.49 -3.40
CA GLY A 168 -18.96 -22.42 -4.03
C GLY A 168 -17.72 -22.72 -3.19
N ASP A 169 -17.58 -22.07 -2.02
CA ASP A 169 -16.58 -22.40 -1.02
C ASP A 169 -16.88 -23.79 -0.44
N GLU A 170 -16.10 -24.77 -0.88
CA GLU A 170 -16.13 -26.15 -0.40
C GLU A 170 -14.83 -26.55 0.31
N LYS A 171 -13.88 -25.62 0.44
CA LYS A 171 -12.50 -25.90 0.82
C LYS A 171 -11.94 -24.84 1.77
N PRO A 172 -11.20 -25.24 2.82
CA PRO A 172 -11.00 -26.60 3.29
C PRO A 172 -12.27 -27.19 3.91
N LYS A 173 -12.45 -28.50 3.72
CA LYS A 173 -13.54 -29.24 4.36
C LYS A 173 -13.34 -29.31 5.88
N PRO A 174 -14.41 -29.30 6.68
CA PRO A 174 -15.81 -29.45 6.29
C PRO A 174 -16.61 -28.15 6.03
N GLU A 175 -16.06 -26.98 6.36
CA GLU A 175 -16.82 -25.74 6.50
C GLU A 175 -16.45 -24.63 5.49
N GLY A 176 -15.42 -24.84 4.68
CA GLY A 176 -14.87 -23.80 3.81
C GLY A 176 -13.90 -22.88 4.55
N ASP A 177 -13.19 -22.01 3.82
CA ASP A 177 -12.33 -20.96 4.40
C ASP A 177 -12.98 -19.56 4.41
N GLY A 178 -14.20 -19.46 3.89
CA GLY A 178 -14.93 -18.20 3.73
C GLY A 178 -14.70 -17.53 2.38
N TYR A 179 -13.89 -18.13 1.50
CA TYR A 179 -13.55 -17.58 0.19
C TYR A 179 -13.86 -18.60 -0.90
N TYR A 180 -14.18 -18.09 -2.09
CA TYR A 180 -14.21 -18.91 -3.27
C TYR A 180 -12.92 -18.71 -4.03
N THR A 181 -12.22 -19.79 -4.34
CA THR A 181 -10.90 -19.73 -4.98
C THR A 181 -10.87 -20.49 -6.30
N VAL A 182 -10.32 -19.82 -7.31
CA VAL A 182 -10.22 -20.34 -8.67
C VAL A 182 -8.75 -20.44 -9.05
N LYS A 183 -8.25 -21.65 -9.26
CA LYS A 183 -6.91 -21.86 -9.81
C LYS A 183 -6.93 -21.86 -11.34
N ILE A 184 -6.08 -21.06 -11.96
CA ILE A 184 -5.78 -21.13 -13.39
C ILE A 184 -4.41 -21.79 -13.57
N ASP A 185 -4.40 -23.00 -14.11
CA ASP A 185 -3.20 -23.83 -14.29
C ASP A 185 -2.74 -23.86 -15.76
N ASN A 186 -1.55 -24.39 -16.01
CA ASN A 186 -0.96 -24.57 -17.35
C ASN A 186 -0.91 -23.27 -18.17
N TRP A 187 -0.36 -22.20 -17.60
CA TRP A 187 -0.11 -20.96 -18.34
C TRP A 187 0.78 -21.25 -19.57
N PRO A 188 0.35 -20.91 -20.79
CA PRO A 188 0.99 -21.40 -22.02
C PRO A 188 2.11 -20.50 -22.52
N ASN A 189 2.17 -19.24 -22.07
CA ASN A 189 2.97 -18.22 -22.73
C ASN A 189 4.19 -17.78 -21.90
N PRO A 190 5.42 -18.12 -22.32
CA PRO A 190 6.65 -17.58 -21.73
C PRO A 190 6.91 -16.09 -22.06
N ALA A 191 6.01 -15.46 -22.81
CA ALA A 191 6.05 -14.03 -23.13
C ALA A 191 4.89 -13.22 -22.51
N ASP A 192 4.01 -13.88 -21.75
CA ASP A 192 3.02 -13.19 -20.92
C ASP A 192 3.44 -13.38 -19.46
N ASP A 193 4.41 -12.56 -19.06
CA ASP A 193 4.95 -12.46 -17.72
C ASP A 193 4.25 -11.38 -16.89
N ASP A 194 3.17 -10.80 -17.41
CA ASP A 194 2.43 -9.73 -16.75
C ASP A 194 0.93 -10.08 -16.71
N LEU A 195 0.43 -10.37 -15.51
CA LEU A 195 -0.94 -10.82 -15.30
C LEU A 195 -1.97 -9.75 -15.69
N ASP A 196 -1.60 -8.46 -15.67
CA ASP A 196 -2.49 -7.38 -16.09
C ASP A 196 -2.97 -7.53 -17.54
N ASN A 197 -2.20 -8.23 -18.39
CA ASN A 197 -2.58 -8.49 -19.79
C ASN A 197 -3.75 -9.47 -19.94
N SER A 198 -3.97 -10.35 -18.96
CA SER A 198 -4.90 -11.49 -19.08
C SER A 198 -5.95 -11.57 -17.99
N ILE A 199 -5.77 -10.87 -16.86
CA ILE A 199 -6.71 -10.91 -15.74
C ILE A 199 -8.13 -10.49 -16.15
N GLY A 200 -8.26 -9.46 -16.99
CA GLY A 200 -9.56 -9.00 -17.49
C GLY A 200 -10.29 -10.05 -18.34
N ASP A 201 -9.56 -10.76 -19.21
CA ASP A 201 -10.14 -11.82 -20.03
C ASP A 201 -10.48 -13.07 -19.18
N ILE A 202 -9.69 -13.37 -18.16
CA ILE A 202 -9.97 -14.45 -17.19
C ILE A 202 -11.26 -14.14 -16.41
N ILE A 203 -11.41 -12.92 -15.88
CA ILE A 203 -12.63 -12.48 -15.19
C ILE A 203 -13.84 -12.60 -16.12
N ALA A 204 -13.75 -12.05 -17.34
CA ALA A 204 -14.85 -12.10 -18.30
C ALA A 204 -15.24 -13.54 -18.67
N TRP A 205 -14.28 -14.46 -18.75
CA TRP A 205 -14.57 -15.87 -18.99
C TRP A 205 -15.27 -16.52 -17.79
N LEU A 206 -14.83 -16.23 -16.56
CA LEU A 206 -15.44 -16.75 -15.33
C LEU A 206 -16.90 -16.31 -15.21
N GLU A 207 -17.20 -15.04 -15.50
CA GLU A 207 -18.58 -14.53 -15.52
C GLU A 207 -19.47 -15.25 -16.55
N ALA A 208 -18.88 -15.69 -17.65
CA ALA A 208 -19.61 -16.39 -18.72
C ALA A 208 -19.75 -17.90 -18.49
N HIS A 209 -18.90 -18.54 -17.68
CA HIS A 209 -18.79 -20.01 -17.64
C HIS A 209 -18.78 -20.63 -16.24
N ASP A 210 -18.35 -19.90 -15.21
CA ASP A 210 -18.31 -20.42 -13.86
C ASP A 210 -19.73 -20.40 -13.23
N PRO A 211 -20.23 -21.54 -12.70
CA PRO A 211 -21.58 -21.61 -12.14
C PRO A 211 -21.85 -20.64 -10.98
N ILE A 212 -20.82 -20.15 -10.29
CA ILE A 212 -20.96 -19.15 -9.24
C ILE A 212 -21.25 -17.77 -9.84
N PHE A 213 -20.44 -17.33 -10.81
CA PHE A 213 -20.54 -16.00 -11.41
C PHE A 213 -21.58 -15.86 -12.52
N MET A 214 -22.04 -16.99 -13.10
CA MET A 214 -23.18 -16.98 -14.03
C MET A 214 -24.52 -16.59 -13.35
N GLN A 215 -24.56 -16.51 -12.02
CA GLN A 215 -25.74 -16.05 -11.29
C GLN A 215 -25.72 -14.52 -11.22
N GLU A 216 -26.81 -13.85 -11.63
CA GLU A 216 -26.92 -12.37 -11.72
C GLU A 216 -26.62 -11.58 -10.43
N GLN A 217 -26.33 -12.25 -9.31
CA GLN A 217 -26.02 -11.65 -8.02
C GLN A 217 -24.51 -11.62 -7.68
N TYR A 218 -23.66 -12.23 -8.51
CA TYR A 218 -22.21 -12.33 -8.26
C TYR A 218 -21.42 -11.80 -9.46
N ASP A 219 -20.91 -10.58 -9.34
CA ASP A 219 -19.99 -9.97 -10.30
C ASP A 219 -18.55 -10.37 -9.91
N ALA A 220 -17.83 -11.05 -10.81
CA ALA A 220 -16.51 -11.57 -10.49
C ALA A 220 -15.50 -10.44 -10.33
N SER A 221 -15.65 -9.35 -11.09
CA SER A 221 -14.78 -8.17 -11.01
C SER A 221 -14.94 -7.42 -9.68
N GLU A 222 -16.16 -7.33 -9.14
CA GLU A 222 -16.42 -6.69 -7.85
C GLU A 222 -16.01 -7.56 -6.65
N LEU A 223 -16.00 -8.88 -6.82
CA LEU A 223 -15.71 -9.84 -5.75
C LEU A 223 -14.23 -10.24 -5.66
N LEU A 224 -13.44 -10.00 -6.71
CA LEU A 224 -12.03 -10.37 -6.73
C LEU A 224 -11.25 -9.52 -5.73
N MET A 225 -10.69 -10.18 -4.70
CA MET A 225 -9.86 -9.52 -3.70
C MET A 225 -8.42 -9.37 -4.17
N GLY A 226 -7.93 -10.36 -4.89
CA GLY A 226 -6.55 -10.45 -5.33
C GLY A 226 -6.20 -11.80 -5.91
N VAL A 227 -4.94 -11.95 -6.28
CA VAL A 227 -4.40 -13.12 -6.97
C VAL A 227 -3.11 -13.58 -6.31
N ILE A 228 -3.01 -14.88 -6.08
CA ILE A 228 -1.73 -15.52 -5.79
C ILE A 228 -1.06 -15.91 -7.10
N ILE A 229 0.18 -15.48 -7.28
CA ILE A 229 0.95 -15.73 -8.50
C ILE A 229 2.13 -16.62 -8.17
N LYS A 230 2.32 -17.67 -8.98
CA LYS A 230 3.49 -18.56 -8.93
C LYS A 230 4.15 -18.65 -10.30
N GLY A 231 5.40 -18.22 -10.42
CA GLY A 231 6.22 -18.40 -11.63
C GLY A 231 7.54 -19.11 -11.33
N GLY A 232 7.82 -20.19 -12.07
CA GLY A 232 9.02 -21.02 -11.94
C GLY A 232 9.52 -21.22 -10.49
N ASN A 233 10.72 -20.72 -10.20
CA ASN A 233 11.38 -20.78 -8.88
C ASN A 233 11.21 -19.50 -8.04
N GLN A 234 10.42 -18.52 -8.48
CA GLN A 234 10.16 -17.32 -7.68
C GLN A 234 9.19 -17.63 -6.53
N ASP A 235 9.27 -16.80 -5.50
CA ASP A 235 8.40 -16.89 -4.33
C ASP A 235 6.93 -16.75 -4.73
N THR A 236 6.07 -17.51 -4.08
CA THR A 236 4.61 -17.44 -4.24
C THR A 236 4.09 -16.30 -3.37
N ASN A 237 3.48 -15.29 -3.96
CA ASN A 237 2.97 -14.12 -3.25
C ASN A 237 1.52 -13.83 -3.64
N PHE A 238 0.77 -13.21 -2.72
CA PHE A 238 -0.55 -12.64 -2.95
C PHE A 238 -0.40 -11.16 -3.34
N TYR A 239 -1.25 -10.71 -4.25
CA TYR A 239 -1.36 -9.31 -4.69
C TYR A 239 -2.83 -8.95 -4.71
N ALA A 240 -3.21 -7.88 -4.05
CA ALA A 240 -4.56 -7.39 -4.08
C ALA A 240 -4.89 -6.82 -5.47
N PHE A 241 -6.18 -6.74 -5.81
CA PHE A 241 -6.66 -6.32 -7.13
C PHE A 241 -7.63 -5.14 -7.04
N GLY A 242 -7.54 -4.21 -8.00
CA GLY A 242 -8.45 -3.08 -8.12
C GLY A 242 -8.44 -2.20 -6.88
N ASP A 243 -9.62 -1.88 -6.33
CA ASP A 243 -9.75 -1.03 -5.15
C ASP A 243 -9.11 -1.63 -3.87
N ASN A 244 -8.84 -2.94 -3.86
CA ASN A 244 -8.12 -3.59 -2.77
C ASN A 244 -6.60 -3.42 -2.88
N ASN A 245 -6.09 -3.09 -4.07
CA ASN A 245 -4.67 -2.90 -4.31
C ASN A 245 -4.22 -1.52 -3.83
N LEU A 246 -3.73 -1.47 -2.60
CA LEU A 246 -3.23 -0.23 -2.03
C LEU A 246 -1.76 -0.03 -2.37
N ASN A 247 -0.93 -1.08 -2.43
CA ASN A 247 0.52 -0.96 -2.52
C ASN A 247 1.10 -1.15 -3.94
N GLY A 248 0.23 -1.28 -4.95
CA GLY A 248 0.59 -1.42 -6.35
C GLY A 248 1.09 -2.82 -6.69
N THR A 249 2.29 -2.92 -7.25
CA THR A 249 2.85 -4.21 -7.69
C THR A 249 3.60 -4.94 -6.57
N LEU A 250 3.50 -4.49 -5.31
CA LEU A 250 4.16 -5.11 -4.17
C LEU A 250 3.29 -6.24 -3.59
N PRO A 251 3.89 -7.30 -3.03
CA PRO A 251 3.11 -8.33 -2.35
C PRO A 251 2.25 -7.79 -1.21
N ASP A 252 1.03 -8.30 -1.09
CA ASP A 252 0.09 -8.05 -0.01
C ASP A 252 -0.01 -9.24 0.96
N ASP A 253 -0.53 -8.97 2.16
CA ASP A 253 -0.95 -10.02 3.07
C ASP A 253 -2.25 -10.68 2.53
N PRO A 254 -2.30 -12.02 2.41
CA PRO A 254 -3.50 -12.69 1.97
C PRO A 254 -4.63 -12.55 3.00
N PRO A 255 -5.90 -12.64 2.57
CA PRO A 255 -7.04 -12.64 3.47
C PRO A 255 -6.90 -13.68 4.59
N ALA A 256 -7.21 -13.26 5.82
CA ALA A 256 -7.13 -14.15 6.97
C ALA A 256 -8.07 -15.35 6.80
N GLY A 257 -7.57 -16.54 7.10
CA GLY A 257 -8.38 -17.76 7.08
C GLY A 257 -8.36 -18.55 5.78
N LEU A 258 -7.78 -18.02 4.69
CA LEU A 258 -7.71 -18.60 3.34
C LEU A 258 -7.14 -20.04 3.24
N GLY A 259 -6.71 -20.65 4.35
CA GLY A 259 -6.30 -22.06 4.39
C GLY A 259 -5.04 -22.42 3.59
N LEU A 260 -4.45 -21.46 2.87
CA LEU A 260 -3.27 -21.63 2.07
C LEU A 260 -2.01 -21.42 2.92
N THR A 261 -1.06 -22.35 2.77
CA THR A 261 0.26 -22.25 3.37
C THR A 261 1.28 -22.20 2.24
N TRP A 262 2.09 -21.15 2.27
CA TRP A 262 3.14 -20.86 1.30
C TRP A 262 4.41 -20.57 2.10
N ASP A 263 5.44 -21.39 1.93
CA ASP A 263 6.71 -21.26 2.66
C ASP A 263 7.80 -20.55 1.84
N GLY A 264 7.39 -19.75 0.86
CA GLY A 264 8.27 -19.04 -0.07
C GLY A 264 8.98 -19.93 -1.08
N SER A 265 9.18 -21.22 -0.79
CA SER A 265 9.96 -22.14 -1.66
C SER A 265 9.13 -23.20 -2.38
N ASP A 266 7.99 -23.59 -1.83
CA ASP A 266 7.13 -24.60 -2.41
C ASP A 266 6.00 -23.99 -3.24
N ASN A 267 5.55 -24.76 -4.25
CA ASN A 267 4.21 -24.57 -4.81
C ASN A 267 3.24 -24.48 -3.63
N PRO A 268 2.33 -23.48 -3.57
CA PRO A 268 1.26 -23.52 -2.59
C PRO A 268 0.67 -24.91 -2.66
N GLN A 269 0.61 -25.65 -1.55
CA GLN A 269 0.01 -26.99 -1.57
C GLN A 269 -1.51 -26.77 -1.70
N PRO A 270 -2.06 -26.64 -2.93
CA PRO A 270 -3.31 -25.91 -3.13
C PRO A 270 -4.52 -26.79 -2.85
N ALA A 271 -4.31 -28.10 -2.70
CA ALA A 271 -5.39 -29.09 -2.75
C ALA A 271 -6.41 -28.94 -1.60
N ASN A 272 -6.04 -28.23 -0.54
CA ASN A 272 -6.89 -28.07 0.62
C ASN A 272 -7.74 -26.80 0.60
N ALA A 273 -7.36 -25.77 -0.17
CA ALA A 273 -8.05 -24.48 -0.19
C ALA A 273 -8.55 -24.07 -1.57
N VAL A 274 -8.10 -24.71 -2.66
CA VAL A 274 -8.62 -24.44 -4.01
C VAL A 274 -9.96 -25.13 -4.23
N ASP A 275 -11.02 -24.34 -4.48
CA ASP A 275 -12.37 -24.85 -4.74
C ASP A 275 -12.53 -25.41 -6.14
N VAL A 276 -12.04 -24.67 -7.15
CA VAL A 276 -12.12 -25.07 -8.55
C VAL A 276 -10.80 -24.82 -9.27
N SER A 277 -10.54 -25.61 -10.30
CA SER A 277 -9.35 -25.44 -11.15
C SER A 277 -9.72 -25.52 -12.62
N TYR A 278 -9.27 -24.53 -13.37
CA TYR A 278 -9.34 -24.47 -14.83
C TYR A 278 -7.93 -24.47 -15.42
N THR A 279 -7.81 -24.74 -16.72
CA THR A 279 -6.56 -24.51 -17.44
C THR A 279 -6.63 -23.21 -18.21
N TYR A 280 -5.50 -22.52 -18.38
CA TYR A 280 -5.46 -21.29 -19.16
C TYR A 280 -5.97 -21.51 -20.60
N GLU A 281 -5.62 -22.63 -21.24
CA GLU A 281 -6.18 -23.03 -22.55
C GLU A 281 -7.71 -23.11 -22.54
N SER A 282 -8.32 -23.62 -21.46
CA SER A 282 -9.78 -23.68 -21.35
C SER A 282 -10.45 -22.32 -21.18
N VAL A 283 -9.74 -21.35 -20.59
CA VAL A 283 -10.23 -20.00 -20.30
C VAL A 283 -10.04 -19.08 -21.51
N LEU A 284 -8.87 -19.11 -22.14
CA LEU A 284 -8.51 -18.14 -23.18
C LEU A 284 -8.40 -18.74 -24.59
N GLY A 285 -8.60 -20.05 -24.75
CA GLY A 285 -8.75 -20.71 -26.05
C GLY A 285 -7.50 -20.71 -26.93
N VAL A 286 -6.32 -20.63 -26.31
CA VAL A 286 -4.99 -20.67 -26.97
C VAL A 286 -4.40 -22.06 -27.02
#